data_AF-A0A1F5ELX9-F1
#
_entry.id   AF-A0A1F5ELX9-F1
#
_cell.length_a   1.000
_cell.length_b   1.000
_cell.length_c   1.000
_cell.angle_alpha   90.00
_cell.angle_beta   90.00
_cell.angle_gamma   90.00
#
_symmetry.space_group_name_H-M   'P 1'
#
loop_
_entity.id
_entity.type
_entity.pdbx_description
1 polymer ?
#
loop_
_entity_poly.entity_id
_entity_poly.type
_entity_poly.pdbx_seq_one_letter_code
_entity_poly.pdbx_strand_id
1 'polypeptide(L)'
;MFFLKTKNLKLLTKRAFSLIELLVVLAIITLITSIVLINHSVFNGGVVLESLAYEIALITRQAQFFSINVLGSNNGGTTTFDTGYGMYFTTDPMNSNNKQFTLFADLNDNGIYNVQDGELVEVYNITRGNVIKNICINGNSICDREQVHVTFKRPDPDAIIKTDLPADCGDGCSYVDIYVGSSNPRVKDKIIRISITGQISISTSQIE
;
A
#
# COMPACT_ATOMS: atom_id res chain seq x y z
N MET A 1 6.34 -21.93 -88.78
CA MET A 1 7.63 -21.88 -88.06
C MET A 1 7.42 -21.06 -86.79
N PHE A 2 7.35 -21.68 -85.61
CA PHE A 2 7.85 -21.15 -84.33
C PHE A 2 7.57 -22.21 -83.24
N PHE A 3 8.63 -22.95 -82.90
CA PHE A 3 8.65 -23.95 -81.83
C PHE A 3 8.81 -23.22 -80.50
N LEU A 4 7.76 -23.12 -79.69
CA LEU A 4 7.90 -22.62 -78.31
C LEU A 4 8.36 -23.76 -77.40
N LYS A 5 9.65 -23.74 -77.08
CA LYS A 5 10.32 -24.66 -76.16
C LYS A 5 9.87 -24.33 -74.73
N THR A 6 9.00 -25.16 -74.15
CA THR A 6 8.58 -25.06 -72.76
C THR A 6 9.78 -25.34 -71.84
N LYS A 7 10.29 -24.30 -71.17
CA LYS A 7 11.25 -24.47 -70.07
C LYS A 7 10.51 -25.10 -68.88
N ASN A 8 10.91 -26.31 -68.50
CA ASN A 8 10.47 -26.94 -67.26
C ASN A 8 10.93 -26.11 -66.06
N LEU A 9 10.02 -25.33 -65.47
CA LEU A 9 10.27 -24.62 -64.23
C LEU A 9 10.17 -25.64 -63.08
N LYS A 10 11.31 -26.14 -62.60
CA LYS A 10 11.35 -26.96 -61.38
C LYS A 10 10.94 -26.08 -60.20
N LEU A 11 9.70 -26.24 -59.73
CA LEU A 11 9.29 -25.72 -58.43
C LEU A 11 10.18 -26.38 -57.37
N LEU A 12 11.07 -25.60 -56.76
CA LEU A 12 11.80 -25.99 -55.56
C LEU A 12 10.78 -26.14 -54.44
N THR A 13 10.34 -27.36 -54.17
CA THR A 13 9.50 -27.69 -53.01
C THR A 13 10.31 -27.40 -51.75
N LYS A 14 10.16 -26.19 -51.19
CA LYS A 14 10.68 -25.91 -49.84
C LYS A 14 9.95 -26.84 -48.89
N ARG A 15 10.71 -27.69 -48.19
CA ARG A 15 10.14 -28.57 -47.15
C ARG A 15 9.45 -27.70 -46.11
N ALA A 16 8.16 -27.97 -45.88
CA ALA A 16 7.41 -27.41 -44.76
C ALA A 16 7.95 -27.99 -43.43
N PHE A 17 7.57 -27.37 -42.32
CA PHE A 17 7.94 -27.81 -40.96
C PHE A 17 7.49 -29.25 -40.70
N SER A 18 8.35 -30.03 -40.04
CA SER A 18 8.01 -31.38 -39.59
C SER A 18 7.09 -31.33 -38.37
N LEU A 19 6.23 -32.34 -38.21
CA LEU A 19 5.30 -32.44 -37.07
C LEU A 19 6.06 -32.44 -35.73
N ILE A 20 7.22 -33.13 -35.68
CA ILE A 20 8.06 -33.16 -34.47
C ILE A 20 8.66 -31.79 -34.15
N GLU A 21 9.03 -31.00 -35.16
CA GLU A 21 9.59 -29.64 -34.96
C GLU A 21 8.52 -28.70 -34.39
N LEU A 22 7.26 -28.81 -34.85
CA LEU A 22 6.14 -28.08 -34.28
C LEU A 22 5.91 -28.43 -32.80
N LEU A 23 5.99 -29.71 -32.45
CA LEU A 23 5.79 -30.17 -31.06
C LEU A 23 6.87 -29.62 -30.14
N VAL A 24 8.14 -29.65 -30.56
CA VAL A 24 9.25 -29.08 -29.80
C VAL A 24 9.07 -27.57 -29.60
N VAL A 25 8.65 -26.84 -30.64
CA VAL A 25 8.38 -25.39 -30.54
C VAL A 25 7.24 -25.09 -29.57
N LEU A 26 6.14 -25.85 -29.62
CA LEU A 26 5.03 -25.69 -28.68
C LEU A 26 5.46 -25.95 -27.24
N ALA A 27 6.26 -26.99 -27.00
CA ALA A 27 6.78 -27.29 -25.67
C ALA A 27 7.61 -26.12 -25.10
N ILE A 28 8.51 -25.54 -25.91
CA ILE A 28 9.32 -24.38 -25.50
C ILE A 28 8.43 -23.15 -25.21
N ILE A 29 7.43 -22.87 -26.05
CA ILE A 29 6.51 -21.74 -25.84
C ILE A 29 5.71 -21.92 -24.55
N THR A 30 5.17 -23.11 -24.29
CA THR A 30 4.41 -23.39 -23.05
C THR A 30 5.27 -23.23 -21.80
N LEU A 31 6.54 -23.64 -21.87
CA LEU A 31 7.49 -23.49 -20.76
C LEU A 31 7.79 -22.01 -20.49
N ILE A 32 8.12 -21.24 -21.53
CA ILE A 32 8.43 -19.81 -21.39
C ILE A 32 7.20 -19.03 -20.88
N THR A 33 6.02 -19.27 -21.46
CA THR A 33 4.78 -18.59 -21.06
C THR A 33 4.41 -18.89 -19.60
N SER A 34 4.64 -20.11 -19.12
CA SER A 34 4.41 -20.46 -17.71
C SER A 34 5.27 -19.63 -16.76
N ILE A 35 6.56 -19.45 -17.07
CA ILE A 35 7.48 -18.63 -16.26
C ILE A 35 7.04 -17.17 -16.26
N VAL A 36 6.66 -16.64 -17.42
CA VAL A 36 6.20 -15.25 -17.58
C VAL A 36 4.93 -14.99 -16.77
N LEU A 37 3.95 -15.90 -16.80
CA LEU A 37 2.70 -15.75 -16.05
C LEU A 37 2.92 -15.71 -14.53
N ILE A 38 3.80 -16.56 -14.02
CA ILE A 38 4.15 -16.57 -12.59
C ILE A 38 4.79 -15.23 -12.20
N ASN A 39 5.76 -14.76 -12.96
CA ASN A 39 6.43 -13.47 -12.68
C ASN A 39 5.48 -12.28 -12.80
N HIS A 40 4.57 -12.30 -13.77
CA HIS A 40 3.57 -11.24 -13.95
C HIS A 40 2.67 -11.11 -12.72
N SER A 41 2.28 -12.22 -12.09
CA SER A 41 1.43 -12.17 -10.89
C SER A 41 2.10 -11.47 -9.70
N VAL A 42 3.40 -11.71 -9.50
CA VAL A 42 4.20 -11.08 -8.44
C VAL A 42 4.43 -9.60 -8.73
N PHE A 43 4.77 -9.27 -9.98
CA PHE A 43 4.96 -7.87 -10.40
C PHE A 43 3.67 -7.06 -10.22
N ASN A 44 2.53 -7.57 -10.70
CA ASN A 44 1.25 -6.90 -10.56
C ASN A 44 0.86 -6.70 -9.08
N GLY A 45 1.10 -7.69 -8.22
CA GLY A 45 0.89 -7.55 -6.77
C GLY A 45 1.79 -6.47 -6.16
N GLY A 46 3.06 -6.40 -6.58
CA GLY A 46 4.01 -5.37 -6.13
C GLY A 46 3.59 -3.96 -6.52
N VAL A 47 3.14 -3.74 -7.76
CA VAL A 47 2.65 -2.43 -8.23
C VAL A 47 1.42 -1.97 -7.45
N VAL A 48 0.48 -2.89 -7.21
CA VAL A 48 -0.72 -2.58 -6.42
C VAL A 48 -0.36 -2.22 -4.97
N LEU A 49 0.55 -2.98 -4.35
CA LEU A 49 1.00 -2.71 -2.99
C LEU A 49 1.77 -1.39 -2.89
N GLU A 50 2.57 -1.06 -3.90
CA GLU A 50 3.27 0.22 -4.00
C GLU A 50 2.29 1.39 -4.11
N SER A 51 1.25 1.26 -4.95
CA SER A 51 0.18 2.27 -5.04
C SER A 51 -0.50 2.49 -3.69
N LEU A 52 -0.78 1.41 -2.94
CA LEU A 52 -1.38 1.50 -1.60
C LEU A 52 -0.46 2.26 -0.62
N ALA A 53 0.84 1.96 -0.63
CA ALA A 53 1.79 2.64 0.25
C ALA A 53 1.86 4.15 -0.05
N TYR A 54 1.84 4.53 -1.33
CA TYR A 54 1.78 5.94 -1.74
C TYR A 54 0.45 6.61 -1.35
N GLU A 55 -0.67 5.90 -1.47
CA GLU A 55 -1.99 6.38 -1.07
C GLU A 55 -2.02 6.68 0.43
N ILE A 56 -1.56 5.76 1.28
CA ILE A 56 -1.43 5.98 2.73
C ILE A 56 -0.56 7.19 3.03
N ALA A 57 0.60 7.31 2.39
CA ALA A 57 1.50 8.43 2.60
C ALA A 57 0.88 9.77 2.18
N LEU A 58 0.17 9.80 1.05
CA LEU A 58 -0.51 10.99 0.54
C LEU A 58 -1.63 11.43 1.47
N ILE A 59 -2.46 10.50 1.95
CA ILE A 59 -3.58 10.80 2.85
C ILE A 59 -3.07 11.24 4.22
N THR A 60 -1.97 10.65 4.71
CA THR A 60 -1.32 11.13 5.94
C THR A 60 -0.82 12.57 5.78
N ARG A 61 -0.24 12.90 4.61
CA ARG A 61 0.17 14.27 4.29
C ARG A 61 -1.03 15.22 4.17
N GLN A 62 -2.16 14.72 3.67
CA GLN A 62 -3.43 15.45 3.64
C GLN A 62 -3.95 15.74 5.05
N ALA A 63 -3.89 14.78 5.98
CA ALA A 63 -4.23 14.99 7.38
C ALA A 63 -3.39 16.11 8.00
N GLN A 64 -2.06 16.08 7.79
CA GLN A 64 -1.16 17.14 8.24
C GLN A 64 -1.52 18.51 7.62
N PHE A 65 -1.88 18.55 6.34
CA PHE A 65 -2.31 19.78 5.68
C PHE A 65 -3.64 20.31 6.24
N PHE A 66 -4.60 19.43 6.53
CA PHE A 66 -5.88 19.79 7.15
C PHE A 66 -5.69 20.37 8.55
N SER A 67 -4.77 19.80 9.31
CA SER A 67 -4.31 20.38 10.57
C SER A 67 -3.69 21.75 10.42
N ILE A 68 -3.20 22.20 9.26
CA ILE A 68 -2.56 23.53 9.08
C ILE A 68 -3.49 24.58 8.42
N ASN A 69 -4.56 24.21 7.70
CA ASN A 69 -5.34 25.15 6.85
C ASN A 69 -6.73 25.61 7.35
N VAL A 70 -6.87 25.88 8.65
CA VAL A 70 -8.09 26.13 9.45
C VAL A 70 -9.36 25.54 8.82
N LEU A 71 -9.44 24.21 8.75
CA LEU A 71 -10.69 23.56 8.38
C LEU A 71 -11.57 23.51 9.64
N GLY A 72 -12.66 24.27 9.62
CA GLY A 72 -13.63 24.23 10.71
C GLY A 72 -14.31 22.86 10.75
N SER A 73 -14.18 22.16 11.88
CA SER A 73 -14.91 20.92 12.10
C SER A 73 -16.24 21.23 12.77
N ASN A 74 -17.33 20.69 12.23
CA ASN A 74 -18.66 20.88 12.80
C ASN A 74 -18.91 19.81 13.88
N ASN A 75 -18.78 20.19 15.15
CA ASN A 75 -19.18 19.34 16.25
C ASN A 75 -20.57 19.75 16.76
N GLY A 76 -21.61 19.05 16.32
CA GLY A 76 -22.96 19.21 16.87
C GLY A 76 -23.54 20.63 16.81
N GLY A 77 -23.14 21.46 15.83
CA GLY A 77 -23.64 22.84 15.64
C GLY A 77 -22.66 23.95 16.02
N THR A 78 -21.47 23.61 16.54
CA THR A 78 -20.39 24.58 16.81
C THR A 78 -19.20 24.26 15.92
N THR A 79 -18.75 25.24 15.11
CA THR A 79 -17.54 25.10 14.30
C THR A 79 -16.31 25.38 15.16
N THR A 80 -15.51 24.35 15.44
CA THR A 80 -14.21 24.51 16.10
C THR A 80 -13.13 24.64 15.03
N PHE A 81 -12.27 25.65 15.18
CA PHE A 81 -11.17 25.95 14.26
C PHE A 81 -9.81 25.44 14.76
N ASP A 82 -9.78 24.87 15.97
CA ASP A 82 -8.61 24.32 16.65
C ASP A 82 -8.68 22.79 16.75
N THR A 83 -9.15 22.15 15.68
CA THR A 83 -9.27 20.69 15.61
C THR A 83 -8.02 20.11 14.95
N GLY A 84 -7.40 19.12 15.62
CA GLY A 84 -6.33 18.32 15.04
C GLY A 84 -6.88 17.31 14.04
N TYR A 85 -6.10 16.96 13.02
CA TYR A 85 -6.43 15.87 12.10
C TYR A 85 -5.36 14.81 12.16
N GLY A 86 -5.78 13.55 12.00
CA GLY A 86 -4.89 12.42 12.14
C GLY A 86 -5.31 11.20 11.35
N MET A 87 -4.42 10.22 11.34
CA MET A 87 -4.62 8.93 10.71
C MET A 87 -4.70 7.85 11.79
N TYR A 88 -5.72 7.02 11.69
CA TYR A 88 -5.90 5.84 12.51
C TYR A 88 -5.65 4.59 11.68
N PHE A 89 -4.76 3.74 12.16
CA PHE A 89 -4.46 2.44 11.59
C PHE A 89 -4.69 1.35 12.62
N THR A 90 -5.14 0.20 12.13
CA THR A 90 -5.30 -0.98 12.97
C THR A 90 -4.88 -2.24 12.22
N THR A 91 -4.31 -3.19 12.95
CA THR A 91 -3.96 -4.53 12.45
C THR A 91 -5.01 -5.58 12.82
N ASP A 92 -6.07 -5.19 13.53
CA ASP A 92 -7.13 -6.11 13.96
C ASP A 92 -7.82 -6.76 12.74
N PRO A 93 -7.72 -8.09 12.57
CA PRO A 93 -8.39 -8.77 11.48
C PRO A 93 -9.90 -8.89 11.68
N MET A 94 -10.42 -8.62 12.89
CA MET A 94 -11.86 -8.63 13.16
C MET A 94 -12.57 -7.60 12.29
N ASN A 95 -13.70 -8.00 11.72
CA ASN A 95 -14.51 -7.18 10.81
C ASN A 95 -13.76 -6.59 9.59
N SER A 96 -12.61 -7.16 9.21
CA SER A 96 -11.75 -6.64 8.14
C SER A 96 -11.19 -5.23 8.40
N ASN A 97 -11.01 -4.87 9.67
CA ASN A 97 -10.47 -3.56 10.06
C ASN A 97 -9.01 -3.36 9.58
N ASN A 98 -8.22 -4.43 9.51
CA ASN A 98 -6.87 -4.42 8.92
C ASN A 98 -6.84 -4.19 7.39
N LYS A 99 -8.01 -4.08 6.75
CA LYS A 99 -8.18 -3.70 5.33
C LYS A 99 -8.73 -2.30 5.19
N GLN A 100 -8.62 -1.46 6.20
CA GLN A 100 -8.99 -0.06 6.11
C GLN A 100 -8.07 0.79 6.97
N PHE A 101 -8.04 2.08 6.67
CA PHE A 101 -7.43 3.09 7.51
C PHE A 101 -8.30 4.33 7.48
N THR A 102 -8.28 5.10 8.55
CA THR A 102 -9.28 6.15 8.78
C THR A 102 -8.60 7.50 8.97
N LEU A 103 -9.08 8.49 8.23
CA LEU A 103 -8.82 9.90 8.51
C LEU A 103 -9.82 10.37 9.55
N PHE A 104 -9.33 11.00 10.61
CA PHE A 104 -10.17 11.51 11.69
C PHE A 104 -9.82 12.95 12.06
N ALA A 105 -10.77 13.60 12.71
CA ALA A 105 -10.65 14.94 13.28
C ALA A 105 -10.77 14.83 14.80
N ASP A 106 -9.70 15.16 15.52
CA ASP A 106 -9.59 15.10 16.99
C ASP A 106 -10.38 16.26 17.61
N LEU A 107 -11.60 15.97 18.05
CA LEU A 107 -12.56 16.96 18.56
C LEU A 107 -12.40 17.22 20.05
N ASN A 108 -11.83 16.27 20.78
CA ASN A 108 -11.65 16.31 22.24
C ASN A 108 -10.19 16.65 22.64
N ASP A 109 -9.29 16.86 21.67
CA ASP A 109 -7.88 17.21 21.83
C ASP A 109 -7.06 16.14 22.58
N ASN A 110 -7.46 14.87 22.44
CA ASN A 110 -6.78 13.76 23.09
C ASN A 110 -5.77 13.06 22.16
N GLY A 111 -5.69 13.41 20.87
CA GLY A 111 -4.80 12.83 19.88
C GLY A 111 -5.10 11.38 19.48
N ILE A 112 -6.28 10.87 19.81
CA ILE A 112 -6.73 9.48 19.64
C ILE A 112 -8.05 9.50 18.88
N TYR A 113 -8.25 8.55 17.97
CA TYR A 113 -9.49 8.41 17.24
C TYR A 113 -10.57 7.73 18.09
N ASN A 114 -11.71 8.39 18.25
CA ASN A 114 -12.91 7.82 18.87
C ASN A 114 -14.15 7.98 17.97
N VAL A 115 -14.69 6.85 17.51
CA VAL A 115 -15.91 6.83 16.69
C VAL A 115 -17.13 7.40 17.41
N GLN A 116 -17.20 7.28 18.75
CA GLN A 116 -18.35 7.73 19.54
C GLN A 116 -18.40 9.26 19.64
N ASP A 117 -17.26 9.92 19.49
CA ASP A 117 -17.14 11.38 19.58
C ASP A 117 -17.43 12.06 18.24
N GLY A 118 -17.76 11.30 17.19
CA GLY A 118 -18.07 11.83 15.86
C GLY A 118 -16.83 12.29 15.09
N GLU A 119 -15.65 11.79 15.45
CA GLU A 119 -14.35 12.19 14.90
C GLU A 119 -14.07 11.61 13.51
N LEU A 120 -14.94 10.73 13.02
CA LEU A 120 -14.78 10.11 11.71
C LEU A 120 -14.90 11.15 10.59
N VAL A 121 -13.85 11.28 9.78
CA VAL A 121 -13.87 12.11 8.56
C VAL A 121 -14.07 11.23 7.34
N GLU A 122 -13.16 10.28 7.12
CA GLU A 122 -13.21 9.40 5.94
C GLU A 122 -12.55 8.04 6.23
N VAL A 123 -13.16 6.96 5.71
CA VAL A 123 -12.59 5.60 5.77
C VAL A 123 -12.10 5.22 4.38
N TYR A 124 -10.83 4.84 4.30
CA TYR A 124 -10.21 4.34 3.07
C TYR A 124 -10.07 2.83 3.13
N ASN A 125 -10.69 2.15 2.17
CA ASN A 125 -10.69 0.69 2.08
C ASN A 125 -9.52 0.19 1.23
N ILE A 126 -8.74 -0.72 1.80
CA ILE A 126 -7.65 -1.43 1.14
C ILE A 126 -8.24 -2.54 0.26
N THR A 127 -7.90 -2.51 -1.03
CA THR A 127 -8.42 -3.47 -2.00
C THR A 127 -7.40 -4.54 -2.39
N ARG A 128 -7.83 -5.52 -3.20
CA ARG A 128 -6.95 -6.49 -3.89
C ARG A 128 -6.14 -7.42 -2.97
N GLY A 129 -6.69 -7.74 -1.79
CA GLY A 129 -6.09 -8.70 -0.86
C GLY A 129 -4.87 -8.18 -0.11
N ASN A 130 -4.62 -6.87 -0.15
CA ASN A 130 -3.61 -6.23 0.68
C ASN A 130 -4.18 -5.95 2.08
N VAL A 131 -3.29 -5.87 3.06
CA VAL A 131 -3.62 -5.66 4.47
C VAL A 131 -2.55 -4.83 5.16
N ILE A 132 -2.94 -4.14 6.23
CA ILE A 132 -2.01 -3.66 7.24
C ILE A 132 -1.61 -4.87 8.06
N LYS A 133 -0.33 -5.23 8.00
CA LYS A 133 0.20 -6.47 8.56
C LYS A 133 0.63 -6.25 10.01
N ASN A 134 1.58 -5.35 10.20
CA ASN A 134 2.19 -5.04 11.49
C ASN A 134 2.36 -3.53 11.64
N ILE A 135 2.41 -3.07 12.89
CA ILE A 135 2.76 -1.70 13.25
C ILE A 135 3.90 -1.77 14.25
N CYS A 136 4.98 -1.02 14.00
CA CYS A 136 6.13 -0.95 14.90
C CYS A 136 6.40 0.50 15.30
N ILE A 137 6.91 0.68 16.51
CA ILE A 137 7.25 1.99 17.07
C ILE A 137 8.74 2.02 17.34
N ASN A 138 9.42 3.11 16.95
CA ASN A 138 10.85 3.34 17.23
C ASN A 138 11.81 2.21 16.80
N GLY A 139 11.39 1.35 15.87
CA GLY A 139 12.18 0.18 15.45
C GLY A 139 12.29 -0.89 16.53
N ASN A 140 11.33 -0.95 17.47
CA ASN A 140 11.20 -2.04 18.41
C ASN A 140 11.11 -3.38 17.64
N SER A 141 11.79 -4.42 18.15
CA SER A 141 11.75 -5.76 17.57
C SER A 141 10.38 -6.41 17.70
N ILE A 142 9.56 -5.95 18.64
CA ILE A 142 8.19 -6.40 18.84
C ILE A 142 7.26 -5.44 18.07
N CYS A 143 6.74 -5.96 16.96
CA CYS A 143 5.90 -5.25 15.99
C CYS A 143 4.44 -5.76 16.05
N ASP A 144 3.84 -5.69 17.23
CA ASP A 144 2.57 -6.33 17.56
C ASP A 144 1.45 -5.33 17.90
N ARG A 145 1.62 -4.06 17.54
CA ARG A 145 0.62 -3.04 17.88
C ARG A 145 -0.65 -3.21 17.07
N GLU A 146 -1.76 -3.25 17.80
CA GLU A 146 -3.09 -3.41 17.24
C GLU A 146 -3.62 -2.11 16.65
N GLN A 147 -3.23 -0.98 17.25
CA GLN A 147 -3.76 0.33 16.92
C GLN A 147 -2.67 1.40 17.03
N VAL A 148 -2.69 2.34 16.08
CA VAL A 148 -1.89 3.56 16.17
C VAL A 148 -2.67 4.76 15.65
N HIS A 149 -2.47 5.87 16.33
CA HIS A 149 -3.02 7.17 16.04
C HIS A 149 -1.87 8.10 15.74
N VAL A 150 -1.89 8.74 14.58
CA VAL A 150 -0.90 9.72 14.16
C VAL A 150 -1.63 11.04 13.93
N THR A 151 -1.52 11.94 14.89
CA THR A 151 -2.28 13.20 14.91
C THR A 151 -1.36 14.37 14.68
N PHE A 152 -1.80 15.35 13.90
CA PHE A 152 -1.10 16.60 13.67
C PHE A 152 -1.91 17.74 14.25
N LYS A 153 -1.28 18.66 14.98
CA LYS A 153 -1.97 19.78 15.61
C LYS A 153 -1.22 21.09 15.41
N ARG A 154 -1.97 22.13 15.07
CA ARG A 154 -1.44 23.51 14.95
C ARG A 154 -0.75 23.96 16.23
N PRO A 155 0.19 24.92 16.12
CA PRO A 155 0.81 25.41 14.87
C PRO A 155 1.93 24.48 14.35
N ASP A 156 2.16 23.36 15.03
CA ASP A 156 3.32 22.50 14.83
C ASP A 156 3.05 21.44 13.74
N PRO A 157 3.91 21.29 12.71
CA PRO A 157 3.80 20.19 11.76
C PRO A 157 4.19 18.82 12.34
N ASP A 158 4.69 18.76 13.57
CA ASP A 158 5.12 17.53 14.23
C ASP A 158 3.94 16.57 14.46
N ALA A 159 4.24 15.27 14.31
CA ALA A 159 3.32 14.17 14.46
C ALA A 159 3.27 13.70 15.92
N ILE A 160 2.08 13.71 16.51
CA ILE A 160 1.80 13.10 17.81
C ILE A 160 1.41 11.65 17.57
N ILE A 161 2.27 10.72 17.97
CA ILE A 161 2.06 9.28 17.79
C ILE A 161 1.55 8.70 19.12
N LYS A 162 0.41 7.99 19.08
CA LYS A 162 -0.15 7.26 20.21
C LYS A 162 -0.54 5.85 19.80
N THR A 163 -0.38 4.87 20.69
CA THR A 163 -0.73 3.47 20.46
C THR A 163 -1.73 2.98 21.50
N ASP A 164 -2.20 1.75 21.34
CA ASP A 164 -2.97 0.99 22.32
C ASP A 164 -2.25 0.79 23.66
N LEU A 165 -0.91 0.86 23.66
CA LEU A 165 -0.09 0.75 24.87
C LEU A 165 0.69 2.05 25.12
N PRO A 166 0.23 2.93 26.04
CA PRO A 166 0.88 4.22 26.31
C PRO A 166 2.37 4.12 26.71
N ALA A 167 2.80 2.97 27.24
CA ALA A 167 4.19 2.72 27.62
C ALA A 167 5.16 2.68 26.41
N ASP A 168 4.67 2.44 25.19
CA ASP A 168 5.51 2.39 23.98
C ASP A 168 6.18 3.72 23.68
N CYS A 169 5.45 4.80 23.94
CA CYS A 169 5.89 6.14 23.64
C CYS A 169 6.50 6.84 24.85
N GLY A 170 6.75 6.17 25.98
CA GLY A 170 7.47 6.68 27.17
C GLY A 170 7.62 8.22 27.25
N ASP A 171 8.84 8.71 26.99
CA ASP A 171 9.19 10.14 26.91
C ASP A 171 8.95 10.77 25.51
N GLY A 172 8.57 9.97 24.52
CA GLY A 172 8.23 10.37 23.16
C GLY A 172 8.50 9.27 22.14
N CYS A 173 7.62 9.13 21.16
CA CYS A 173 7.86 8.31 19.97
C CYS A 173 8.65 9.11 18.93
N SER A 174 9.72 8.55 18.38
CA SER A 174 10.51 9.14 17.30
C SER A 174 9.88 8.89 15.93
N TYR A 175 9.38 7.67 15.68
CA TYR A 175 8.69 7.32 14.45
C TYR A 175 7.82 6.08 14.63
N VAL A 176 6.84 5.93 13.73
CA VAL A 176 6.04 4.71 13.54
C VAL A 176 6.32 4.13 12.15
N ASP A 177 6.44 2.82 12.08
CA ASP A 177 6.52 2.05 10.84
C ASP A 177 5.25 1.23 10.66
N ILE A 178 4.53 1.48 9.56
CA ILE A 178 3.32 0.77 9.18
C ILE A 178 3.69 -0.21 8.06
N TYR A 179 3.55 -1.49 8.33
CA TYR A 179 3.83 -2.56 7.37
C TYR A 179 2.56 -2.89 6.63
N VAL A 180 2.58 -2.73 5.31
CA VAL A 180 1.52 -3.20 4.43
C VAL A 180 2.03 -4.39 3.61
N GLY A 181 1.23 -5.45 3.59
CA GLY A 181 1.55 -6.70 2.92
C GLY A 181 0.47 -7.13 1.94
N SER A 182 0.85 -7.99 1.01
CA SER A 182 -0.10 -8.64 0.09
C SER A 182 -0.39 -10.06 0.55
N SER A 183 -1.57 -10.59 0.21
CA SER A 183 -1.89 -12.01 0.42
C SER A 183 -0.94 -12.97 -0.33
N ASN A 184 -0.22 -12.47 -1.34
CA ASN A 184 0.80 -13.25 -2.03
C ASN A 184 2.15 -13.13 -1.28
N PRO A 185 2.65 -14.19 -0.64
CA PRO A 185 3.89 -14.14 0.17
C PRO A 185 5.15 -13.89 -0.68
N ARG A 186 5.07 -13.97 -2.01
CA ARG A 186 6.19 -13.64 -2.92
C ARG A 186 6.34 -12.14 -3.15
N VAL A 187 5.32 -11.35 -2.82
CA VAL A 187 5.37 -9.89 -2.91
C VAL A 187 5.98 -9.37 -1.61
N LYS A 188 7.03 -8.54 -1.71
CA LYS A 188 7.67 -7.95 -0.54
C LYS A 188 6.78 -6.90 0.09
N ASP A 189 6.73 -6.89 1.42
CA ASP A 189 5.99 -5.90 2.19
C ASP A 189 6.57 -4.49 1.96
N LYS A 190 5.71 -3.47 2.05
CA LYS A 190 6.10 -2.07 2.02
C LYS A 190 5.98 -1.49 3.42
N ILE A 191 6.88 -0.58 3.75
CA ILE A 191 6.96 0.06 5.06
C ILE A 191 6.73 1.55 4.84
N ILE A 192 5.71 2.09 5.48
CA ILE A 192 5.45 3.53 5.54
C ILE A 192 5.94 4.01 6.90
N ARG A 193 7.00 4.81 6.90
CA ARG A 193 7.56 5.42 8.10
C ARG A 193 7.06 6.84 8.25
N ILE A 194 6.47 7.14 9.41
CA ILE A 194 6.06 8.48 9.80
C ILE A 194 6.87 8.90 11.01
N SER A 195 7.69 9.94 10.85
CA SER A 195 8.50 10.54 11.90
C SER A 195 7.68 11.51 12.76
N ILE A 196 8.08 11.70 14.02
CA ILE A 196 7.58 12.77 14.89
C ILE A 196 7.76 14.15 14.26
N THR A 197 8.74 14.34 13.37
CA THR A 197 8.92 15.60 12.63
C THR A 197 7.93 15.79 11.47
N GLY A 198 6.95 14.90 11.33
CA GLY A 198 6.00 14.88 10.21
C GLY A 198 6.60 14.42 8.87
N GLN A 199 7.86 13.95 8.86
CA GLN A 199 8.45 13.34 7.67
C GLN A 199 7.79 11.99 7.37
N ILE A 200 7.35 11.80 6.13
CA ILE A 200 6.78 10.54 5.65
C ILE A 200 7.73 9.94 4.62
N SER A 201 8.10 8.67 4.78
CA SER A 201 8.95 7.95 3.83
C SER A 201 8.42 6.54 3.57
N ILE A 202 8.68 6.03 2.37
CA ILE A 202 8.26 4.69 1.95
C ILE A 202 9.51 3.89 1.65
N SER A 203 9.57 2.68 2.20
CA SER A 203 10.64 1.71 1.91
C SER A 203 10.05 0.32 1.66
N THR A 204 10.90 -0.61 1.25
CA THR A 204 10.52 -2.02 1.04
C THR A 204 11.23 -2.86 2.08
N SER A 205 10.53 -3.84 2.67
CA SER A 205 11.14 -4.73 3.66
C SER A 205 12.33 -5.48 3.04
N GLN A 206 13.43 -5.56 3.78
CA GLN A 206 14.60 -6.34 3.38
C GLN A 206 14.34 -7.83 3.65
N ILE A 207 14.98 -8.69 2.86
CA ILE A 207 14.92 -10.13 3.04
C ILE A 207 15.76 -10.47 4.28
N GLU A 208 15.18 -11.14 5.28
CA GLU A 208 15.95 -12.07 6.12
C GLU A 208 16.07 -13.42 5.39
#